data_AF-A0AAU2JGI9-F1
#
_entry.id   AF-A0AAU2JGI9-F1
#
_cell.length_a   1.000
_cell.length_b   1.000
_cell.length_c   1.000
_cell.angle_alpha   90.00
_cell.angle_beta   90.00
_cell.angle_gamma   90.00
#
_symmetry.space_group_name_H-M   'P 1'
#
loop_
_entity.id
_entity.type
_entity.pdbx_description
1 polymer ?
#
loop_
_entity_poly.entity_id
_entity_poly.type
_entity_poly.pdbx_seq_one_letter_code
_entity_poly.pdbx_strand_id
1 'polypeptide(L)'
;MAWQRHLPALASAAAGINQASDAWDAVSDSFCDQDGWPIDEKGYADGKVKRDAEAWRHAEVFLDHGPEVLAGVRATADGPDYVEGPISEDLRRLRGIDTTLERAGQLRHEWDQIMALMDTSLPGSRKLYQERAEEHRNSEGWHYAHELSYQGPALVRASEYLANRADAEQPSQTERARVALTRSASGTRDALPASPPASSPTLGQRAVPIRPPAESTARTALPATCPSSAPGR
;
A
#
# COMPACT_ATOMS: atom_id res chain seq x y z
N MET A 1 14.22 11.18 4.94
CA MET A 1 14.19 9.74 5.29
C MET A 1 14.05 8.90 4.02
N ALA A 2 14.57 7.66 3.99
CA ALA A 2 14.61 6.84 2.76
C ALA A 2 13.23 6.63 2.10
N TRP A 3 12.17 6.48 2.90
CA TRP A 3 10.81 6.21 2.42
C TRP A 3 10.17 7.37 1.62
N GLN A 4 10.55 8.63 1.89
CA GLN A 4 9.95 9.81 1.25
C GLN A 4 10.19 9.85 -0.27
N ARG A 5 11.29 9.23 -0.74
CA ARG A 5 11.61 9.18 -2.18
C ARG A 5 10.58 8.40 -3.01
N HIS A 6 9.77 7.57 -2.36
CA HIS A 6 8.77 6.72 -3.02
C HIS A 6 7.39 7.40 -3.16
N LEU A 7 7.16 8.53 -2.49
CA LEU A 7 5.86 9.20 -2.52
C LEU A 7 5.37 9.58 -3.92
N PRO A 8 6.22 10.13 -4.83
CA PRO A 8 5.76 10.43 -6.19
C PRO A 8 5.30 9.20 -6.96
N ALA A 9 5.97 8.05 -6.76
CA ALA A 9 5.60 6.80 -7.40
C ALA A 9 4.27 6.27 -6.87
N LEU A 10 4.06 6.29 -5.54
CA LEU A 10 2.79 5.88 -4.93
C LEU A 10 1.63 6.83 -5.29
N ALA A 11 1.88 8.14 -5.39
CA ALA A 11 0.88 9.11 -5.83
C ALA A 11 0.44 8.84 -7.27
N SER A 12 1.40 8.61 -8.18
CA SER A 12 1.12 8.26 -9.56
C SER A 12 0.38 6.92 -9.67
N ALA A 13 0.76 5.93 -8.88
CA ALA A 13 0.09 4.64 -8.84
C ALA A 13 -1.36 4.76 -8.35
N ALA A 14 -1.60 5.50 -7.27
CA ALA A 14 -2.95 5.74 -6.75
C ALA A 14 -3.86 6.40 -7.80
N ALA A 15 -3.34 7.42 -8.50
CA ALA A 15 -4.07 8.08 -9.57
C ALA A 15 -4.36 7.13 -10.74
N GLY A 16 -3.39 6.28 -11.09
CA GLY A 16 -3.53 5.31 -12.17
C GLY A 16 -4.59 4.23 -11.92
N ILE A 17 -4.71 3.72 -10.68
CA ILE A 17 -5.78 2.78 -10.31
C ILE A 17 -7.16 3.43 -10.48
N ASN A 18 -7.31 4.66 -9.98
CA ASN A 18 -8.57 5.40 -10.12
C ASN A 18 -8.87 5.68 -11.59
N GLN A 19 -7.88 6.09 -12.38
CA GLN A 19 -8.04 6.32 -13.82
C GLN A 19 -8.48 5.04 -14.56
N ALA A 20 -7.94 3.88 -14.22
CA ALA A 20 -8.36 2.62 -14.82
C ALA A 20 -9.84 2.31 -14.49
N SER A 21 -10.26 2.60 -13.25
CA SER A 21 -11.65 2.44 -12.81
C SER A 21 -12.58 3.42 -13.53
N ASP A 22 -12.26 4.72 -13.49
CA ASP A 22 -13.05 5.78 -14.12
C ASP A 22 -13.19 5.58 -15.63
N ALA A 23 -12.11 5.14 -16.30
CA ALA A 23 -12.14 4.85 -17.73
C ALA A 23 -13.05 3.69 -18.08
N TRP A 24 -13.17 2.69 -17.20
CA TRP A 24 -14.09 1.58 -17.37
C TRP A 24 -15.54 2.01 -17.08
N ASP A 25 -15.77 2.68 -15.96
CA ASP A 25 -17.10 3.15 -15.56
C ASP A 25 -17.72 4.10 -16.60
N ALA A 26 -16.88 4.89 -17.28
CA ALA A 26 -17.32 5.78 -18.35
C ALA A 26 -17.91 5.06 -19.58
N VAL A 27 -17.58 3.77 -19.79
CA VAL A 27 -17.99 3.02 -20.98
C VAL A 27 -18.77 1.75 -20.67
N SER A 28 -18.72 1.23 -19.44
CA SER A 28 -19.30 -0.07 -19.08
C SER A 28 -20.79 -0.16 -19.38
N ASP A 29 -21.54 0.91 -19.13
CA ASP A 29 -23.00 0.96 -19.31
C ASP A 29 -23.38 0.94 -20.79
N SER A 30 -22.50 1.40 -21.70
CA SER A 30 -22.74 1.37 -23.15
C SER A 30 -22.78 -0.05 -23.73
N PHE A 31 -22.24 -1.02 -22.98
CA PHE A 31 -22.27 -2.43 -23.35
C PHE A 31 -23.48 -3.17 -22.79
N CYS A 32 -24.34 -2.53 -21.98
CA CYS A 32 -25.45 -3.20 -21.32
C CYS A 32 -26.82 -2.68 -21.81
N ASP A 33 -27.84 -3.53 -21.74
CA ASP A 33 -29.23 -3.14 -21.95
C ASP A 33 -29.84 -2.48 -20.69
N GLN A 34 -31.13 -2.15 -20.76
CA GLN A 34 -31.88 -1.51 -19.67
C GLN A 34 -32.01 -2.40 -18.43
N ASP A 35 -31.86 -3.71 -18.58
CA ASP A 35 -31.93 -4.71 -17.51
C ASP A 35 -30.54 -5.02 -16.92
N GLY A 36 -29.48 -4.37 -17.43
CA GLY A 36 -28.10 -4.57 -16.98
C GLY A 36 -27.44 -5.83 -17.54
N TRP A 37 -27.96 -6.38 -18.63
CA TRP A 37 -27.34 -7.49 -19.35
C TRP A 37 -26.44 -6.99 -20.48
N PRO A 38 -25.24 -7.56 -20.68
CA PRO A 38 -24.38 -7.14 -21.77
C PRO A 38 -25.04 -7.40 -23.14
N ILE A 39 -25.24 -6.35 -23.94
CA ILE A 39 -25.62 -6.45 -25.36
C ILE A 39 -24.42 -6.78 -26.27
N ASP A 40 -23.22 -6.46 -25.80
CA ASP A 40 -21.94 -6.89 -26.38
C ASP A 40 -21.10 -7.54 -25.27
N GLU A 41 -21.31 -8.84 -25.08
CA GLU A 41 -20.60 -9.64 -24.07
C GLU A 41 -19.09 -9.62 -24.27
N LYS A 42 -18.63 -9.63 -25.52
CA LYS A 42 -17.20 -9.65 -25.84
C LYS A 42 -16.57 -8.31 -25.52
N GLY A 43 -17.14 -7.20 -25.99
CA GLY A 43 -16.65 -5.86 -25.68
C GLY A 43 -16.64 -5.60 -24.18
N TYR A 44 -17.67 -6.07 -23.47
CA TYR A 44 -17.73 -5.97 -22.01
C TYR A 44 -16.62 -6.77 -21.32
N ALA A 45 -16.39 -8.01 -21.75
CA ALA A 45 -15.33 -8.86 -21.20
C ALA A 45 -13.92 -8.30 -21.48
N ASP A 46 -13.65 -7.90 -22.72
CA ASP A 46 -12.37 -7.33 -23.15
C ASP A 46 -12.08 -6.01 -22.39
N GLY A 47 -13.11 -5.20 -22.14
CA GLY A 47 -13.01 -3.98 -21.35
C GLY A 47 -12.62 -4.23 -19.89
N LYS A 48 -13.20 -5.25 -19.24
CA LYS A 48 -12.78 -5.67 -17.89
C LYS A 48 -11.33 -6.15 -17.86
N VAL A 49 -10.93 -6.97 -18.84
CA VAL A 49 -9.54 -7.44 -18.96
C VAL A 49 -8.56 -6.26 -19.01
N LYS A 50 -8.87 -5.24 -19.83
CA LYS A 50 -8.05 -4.03 -19.94
C LYS A 50 -8.01 -3.25 -18.63
N ARG A 51 -9.16 -3.02 -17.98
CA ARG A 51 -9.24 -2.34 -16.68
C ARG A 51 -8.37 -3.04 -15.64
N ASP A 52 -8.55 -4.36 -15.51
CA ASP A 52 -7.89 -5.18 -14.52
C ASP A 52 -6.37 -5.17 -14.73
N ALA A 53 -5.92 -5.24 -15.98
CA ALA A 53 -4.50 -5.15 -16.33
C ALA A 53 -3.87 -3.79 -15.96
N GLU A 54 -4.54 -2.68 -16.29
CA GLU A 54 -4.04 -1.34 -15.95
C GLU A 54 -4.03 -1.10 -14.43
N ALA A 55 -5.09 -1.50 -13.73
CA ALA A 55 -5.19 -1.38 -12.29
C ALA A 55 -4.10 -2.21 -11.58
N TRP A 56 -3.87 -3.45 -12.04
CA TRP A 56 -2.85 -4.33 -11.46
C TRP A 56 -1.44 -3.76 -11.64
N ARG A 57 -1.11 -3.22 -12.81
CA ARG A 57 0.19 -2.56 -13.06
C ARG A 57 0.50 -1.47 -12.04
N HIS A 58 -0.53 -0.73 -11.61
CA HIS A 58 -0.37 0.30 -10.58
C HIS A 58 -0.35 -0.29 -9.15
N ALA A 59 -1.07 -1.37 -8.89
CA ALA A 59 -0.98 -2.09 -7.62
C ALA A 59 0.43 -2.65 -7.37
N GLU A 60 1.13 -3.11 -8.41
CA GLU A 60 2.52 -3.61 -8.30
C GLU A 60 3.48 -2.54 -7.75
N VAL A 61 3.27 -1.26 -8.07
CA VAL A 61 4.06 -0.16 -7.50
C VAL A 61 3.85 -0.04 -5.98
N PHE A 62 2.62 -0.28 -5.50
CA PHE A 62 2.35 -0.36 -4.06
C PHE A 62 3.04 -1.56 -3.42
N LEU A 63 3.14 -2.69 -4.10
CA LEU A 63 3.86 -3.85 -3.58
C LEU A 63 5.36 -3.58 -3.42
N ASP A 64 5.94 -2.81 -4.34
CA ASP A 64 7.38 -2.51 -4.32
C ASP A 64 7.76 -1.42 -3.31
N HIS A 65 6.86 -0.49 -3.00
CA HIS A 65 7.19 0.72 -2.24
C HIS A 65 6.28 0.99 -1.04
N GLY A 66 5.04 0.50 -1.07
CA GLY A 66 4.02 0.70 -0.03
C GLY A 66 4.47 0.25 1.35
N PRO A 67 5.09 -0.94 1.52
CA PRO A 67 5.56 -1.39 2.83
C PRO A 67 6.58 -0.45 3.49
N GLU A 68 7.54 0.08 2.72
CA GLU A 68 8.55 1.00 3.24
C GLU A 68 7.91 2.34 3.66
N VAL A 69 7.01 2.87 2.84
CA VAL A 69 6.29 4.12 3.15
C VAL A 69 5.38 3.95 4.37
N LEU A 70 4.63 2.85 4.44
CA LEU A 70 3.76 2.55 5.58
C LEU A 70 4.55 2.41 6.89
N ALA A 71 5.71 1.77 6.85
CA ALA A 71 6.61 1.69 8.00
C ALA A 71 7.11 3.10 8.40
N GLY A 72 7.46 3.94 7.43
CA GLY A 72 7.84 5.34 7.63
C GLY A 72 6.74 6.17 8.31
N VAL A 73 5.49 6.05 7.84
CA VAL A 73 4.32 6.70 8.46
C VAL A 73 4.18 6.27 9.91
N ARG A 74 4.22 4.96 10.20
CA ARG A 74 4.09 4.43 11.56
C ARG A 74 5.20 4.85 12.51
N ALA A 75 6.41 5.02 11.98
CA ALA A 75 7.54 5.48 12.77
C ALA A 75 7.50 6.98 13.08
N THR A 76 6.78 7.76 12.26
CA THR A 76 6.74 9.23 12.36
C THR A 76 5.47 9.74 13.04
N ALA A 77 4.34 9.05 12.84
CA ALA A 77 3.07 9.41 13.45
C ALA A 77 3.12 9.24 14.97
N ASP A 78 2.51 10.17 15.69
CA ASP A 78 2.36 10.10 17.14
C ASP A 78 0.90 9.85 17.56
N GLY A 79 0.66 9.67 18.86
CA GLY A 79 -0.67 9.36 19.39
C GLY A 79 -1.77 10.33 18.95
N PRO A 80 -1.56 11.67 19.07
CA PRO A 80 -2.50 12.67 18.58
C PRO A 80 -2.91 12.50 17.12
N ASP A 81 -1.98 12.19 16.22
CA ASP A 81 -2.26 12.03 14.78
C ASP A 81 -3.39 11.02 14.50
N TYR A 82 -3.52 9.98 15.34
CA TYR A 82 -4.54 8.93 15.19
C TYR A 82 -5.92 9.29 15.77
N VAL A 83 -5.98 10.28 16.67
CA VAL A 83 -7.20 10.63 17.41
C VAL A 83 -7.91 11.78 16.70
N GLU A 84 -7.18 12.84 16.41
CA GLU A 84 -7.72 14.07 15.83
C GLU A 84 -6.65 14.80 15.01
N GLY A 85 -7.08 15.74 14.18
CA GLY A 85 -6.18 16.54 13.35
C GLY A 85 -6.15 16.10 11.88
N PRO A 86 -5.26 16.72 11.10
CA PRO A 86 -5.39 16.83 9.65
C PRO A 86 -5.24 15.50 8.90
N ILE A 87 -4.58 14.50 9.51
CA ILE A 87 -4.36 13.17 8.90
C ILE A 87 -5.11 12.03 9.59
N SER A 88 -5.91 12.32 10.61
CA SER A 88 -6.61 11.30 11.41
C SER A 88 -7.56 10.42 10.57
N GLU A 89 -8.30 11.02 9.64
CA GLU A 89 -9.15 10.29 8.69
C GLU A 89 -8.32 9.43 7.72
N ASP A 90 -7.20 9.97 7.24
CA ASP A 90 -6.31 9.24 6.32
C ASP A 90 -5.69 8.03 7.03
N LEU A 91 -5.18 8.20 8.26
CA LEU A 91 -4.67 7.10 9.08
C LEU A 91 -5.74 6.06 9.40
N ARG A 92 -7.01 6.47 9.56
CA ARG A 92 -8.12 5.52 9.74
C ARG A 92 -8.38 4.70 8.47
N ARG A 93 -8.31 5.34 7.30
CA ARG A 93 -8.46 4.67 5.99
C ARG A 93 -7.33 3.68 5.72
N LEU A 94 -6.16 3.85 6.32
CA LEU A 94 -5.06 2.87 6.25
C LEU A 94 -5.31 1.59 7.06
N ARG A 95 -6.38 1.51 7.83
CA ARG A 95 -6.72 0.26 8.53
C ARG A 95 -6.94 -0.86 7.50
N GLY A 96 -6.18 -1.95 7.66
CA GLY A 96 -6.25 -3.12 6.78
C GLY A 96 -5.32 -3.06 5.57
N ILE A 97 -4.56 -1.97 5.37
CA ILE A 97 -3.63 -1.87 4.24
C ILE A 97 -2.52 -2.93 4.28
N ASP A 98 -2.07 -3.38 5.46
CA ASP A 98 -1.11 -4.50 5.53
C ASP A 98 -1.69 -5.76 4.92
N THR A 99 -2.94 -6.08 5.26
CA THR A 99 -3.62 -7.26 4.73
C THR A 99 -3.79 -7.15 3.22
N THR A 100 -4.15 -5.96 2.71
CA THR A 100 -4.24 -5.70 1.27
C THR A 100 -2.90 -5.95 0.57
N LEU A 101 -1.81 -5.35 1.09
CA LEU A 101 -0.46 -5.48 0.52
C LEU A 101 0.10 -6.90 0.64
N GLU A 102 -0.14 -7.57 1.77
CA GLU A 102 0.28 -8.96 2.00
C GLU A 102 -0.41 -9.90 1.02
N ARG A 103 -1.74 -9.79 0.86
CA ARG A 103 -2.50 -10.66 -0.03
C ARG A 103 -2.21 -10.40 -1.51
N ALA A 104 -2.07 -9.14 -1.92
CA ALA A 104 -1.63 -8.82 -3.27
C ALA A 104 -0.18 -9.26 -3.54
N GLY A 105 0.70 -9.15 -2.53
CA GLY A 105 2.06 -9.67 -2.60
C GLY A 105 2.10 -11.20 -2.74
N GLN A 106 1.23 -11.90 -2.00
CA GLN A 106 1.05 -13.35 -2.11
C GLN A 106 0.58 -13.73 -3.52
N LEU A 107 -0.42 -13.03 -4.06
CA LEU A 107 -0.89 -13.23 -5.44
C LEU A 107 0.26 -13.09 -6.43
N ARG A 108 1.04 -12.00 -6.37
CA ARG A 108 2.20 -11.80 -7.25
C ARG A 108 3.19 -12.97 -7.16
N HIS A 109 3.52 -13.39 -5.93
CA HIS A 109 4.48 -14.46 -5.70
C HIS A 109 4.01 -15.83 -6.20
N GLU A 110 2.74 -16.18 -5.96
CA GLU A 110 2.13 -17.41 -6.48
C GLU A 110 2.17 -17.45 -8.01
N TRP A 111 1.89 -16.31 -8.65
CA TRP A 111 1.98 -16.20 -10.10
C TRP A 111 3.40 -16.33 -10.64
N ASP A 112 4.40 -15.72 -10.00
CA ASP A 112 5.80 -15.88 -10.38
C ASP A 112 6.24 -17.37 -10.32
N GLN A 113 5.79 -18.10 -9.29
CA GLN A 113 6.04 -19.53 -9.17
C GLN A 113 5.36 -20.34 -10.27
N ILE A 114 4.10 -20.03 -10.60
CA ILE A 114 3.35 -20.68 -11.69
C ILE A 114 4.08 -20.47 -13.03
N MET A 115 4.54 -19.25 -13.31
CA MET A 115 5.27 -18.96 -14.54
C MET A 115 6.62 -19.67 -14.60
N ALA A 116 7.36 -19.71 -13.50
CA ALA A 116 8.62 -20.46 -13.42
C ALA A 116 8.41 -21.98 -13.60
N LEU A 117 7.33 -22.53 -13.03
CA LEU A 117 6.98 -23.95 -13.19
C LEU A 117 6.58 -24.27 -14.64
N MET A 118 5.84 -23.37 -15.29
CA MET A 118 5.44 -23.50 -16.69
C MET A 118 6.67 -23.54 -17.62
N ASP A 119 7.64 -22.65 -17.40
CA ASP A 119 8.88 -22.59 -18.17
C ASP A 119 9.74 -23.86 -18.00
N THR A 120 9.76 -24.43 -16.80
CA THR A 120 10.60 -25.61 -16.48
C THR A 120 9.95 -26.94 -16.88
N SER A 121 8.63 -27.07 -16.72
CA SER A 121 7.92 -28.35 -16.89
C SER A 121 7.36 -28.55 -18.29
N LEU A 122 7.02 -27.47 -19.00
CA LEU A 122 6.44 -27.50 -20.33
C LEU A 122 7.08 -26.41 -21.21
N PRO A 123 8.33 -26.61 -21.67
CA PRO A 123 9.02 -25.62 -22.50
C PRO A 123 8.21 -25.22 -23.73
N GLY A 124 7.97 -23.91 -23.91
CA GLY A 124 7.17 -23.36 -25.01
C GLY A 124 5.67 -23.17 -24.69
N SER A 125 5.15 -23.76 -23.61
CA SER A 125 3.75 -23.56 -23.18
C SER A 125 3.46 -22.12 -22.75
N ARG A 126 4.46 -21.39 -22.26
CA ARG A 126 4.35 -19.97 -21.91
C ARG A 126 3.78 -19.13 -23.06
N LYS A 127 4.24 -19.37 -24.29
CA LYS A 127 3.73 -18.64 -25.48
C LYS A 127 2.25 -18.90 -25.76
N LEU A 128 1.70 -20.02 -25.26
CA LEU A 128 0.32 -20.42 -25.48
C LEU A 128 -0.61 -19.95 -24.37
N TYR A 129 -0.11 -19.81 -23.13
CA TYR A 129 -0.96 -19.61 -21.95
C TYR A 129 -0.70 -18.30 -21.19
N GLN A 130 0.40 -17.59 -21.47
CA GLN A 130 0.78 -16.41 -20.68
C GLN A 130 -0.30 -15.32 -20.67
N GLU A 131 -0.89 -14.98 -21.81
CA GLU A 131 -1.93 -13.94 -21.90
C GLU A 131 -3.14 -14.30 -21.01
N ARG A 132 -3.69 -15.51 -21.17
CA ARG A 132 -4.82 -16.00 -20.36
C ARG A 132 -4.47 -16.15 -18.88
N ALA A 133 -3.22 -16.46 -18.56
CA ALA A 133 -2.73 -16.51 -17.19
C ALA A 133 -2.71 -15.09 -16.57
N GLU A 134 -2.17 -14.11 -17.29
CA GLU A 134 -2.14 -12.71 -16.86
C GLU A 134 -3.56 -12.15 -16.69
N GLU A 135 -4.50 -12.48 -17.58
CA GLU A 135 -5.91 -12.12 -17.44
C GLU A 135 -6.51 -12.62 -16.11
N HIS A 136 -6.31 -13.90 -15.77
CA HIS A 136 -6.79 -14.45 -14.50
C HIS A 136 -6.15 -13.77 -13.29
N ARG A 137 -4.82 -13.58 -13.30
CA ARG A 137 -4.13 -12.84 -12.24
C ARG A 137 -4.72 -11.46 -12.05
N ASN A 138 -4.88 -10.72 -13.15
CA ASN A 138 -5.33 -9.34 -13.10
C ASN A 138 -6.77 -9.28 -12.59
N SER A 139 -7.61 -10.24 -12.96
CA SER A 139 -8.98 -10.35 -12.45
C SER A 139 -9.04 -10.61 -10.94
N GLU A 140 -8.17 -11.47 -10.40
CA GLU A 140 -8.04 -11.66 -8.95
C GLU A 140 -7.41 -10.41 -8.29
N GLY A 141 -6.42 -9.82 -8.94
CA GLY A 141 -5.69 -8.64 -8.52
C GLY A 141 -6.54 -7.38 -8.48
N TRP A 142 -7.60 -7.32 -9.29
CA TRP A 142 -8.55 -6.21 -9.33
C TRP A 142 -9.12 -5.92 -7.94
N HIS A 143 -9.45 -6.94 -7.16
CA HIS A 143 -9.96 -6.74 -5.80
C HIS A 143 -8.98 -5.94 -4.94
N TYR A 144 -7.69 -6.30 -4.98
CA TYR A 144 -6.68 -5.58 -4.19
C TYR A 144 -6.35 -4.21 -4.76
N ALA A 145 -6.34 -4.06 -6.09
CA ALA A 145 -6.19 -2.76 -6.73
C ALA A 145 -7.34 -1.82 -6.31
N HIS A 146 -8.57 -2.32 -6.26
CA HIS A 146 -9.73 -1.57 -5.80
C HIS A 146 -9.60 -1.12 -4.33
N GLU A 147 -9.14 -1.97 -3.42
CA GLU A 147 -8.85 -1.56 -2.03
C GLU A 147 -7.77 -0.48 -1.97
N LEU A 148 -6.71 -0.62 -2.78
CA LEU A 148 -5.62 0.36 -2.90
C LEU A 148 -6.08 1.68 -3.53
N SER A 149 -7.16 1.70 -4.31
CA SER A 149 -7.74 2.94 -4.84
C SER A 149 -8.18 3.90 -3.73
N TYR A 150 -8.65 3.36 -2.60
CA TYR A 150 -9.08 4.11 -1.43
C TYR A 150 -7.93 4.35 -0.45
N GLN A 151 -7.14 3.31 -0.19
CA GLN A 151 -6.06 3.33 0.82
C GLN A 151 -4.81 4.08 0.32
N GLY A 152 -4.50 3.98 -0.97
CA GLY A 152 -3.33 4.57 -1.60
C GLY A 152 -3.26 6.10 -1.50
N PRO A 153 -4.30 6.84 -1.91
CA PRO A 153 -4.34 8.29 -1.73
C PRO A 153 -4.22 8.72 -0.26
N ALA A 154 -4.81 7.96 0.67
CA ALA A 154 -4.70 8.22 2.10
C ALA A 154 -3.26 8.02 2.60
N LEU A 155 -2.56 6.98 2.12
CA LEU A 155 -1.16 6.74 2.45
C LEU A 155 -0.29 7.89 1.99
N VAL A 156 -0.48 8.36 0.75
CA VAL A 156 0.27 9.47 0.17
C VAL A 156 0.05 10.76 0.98
N ARG A 157 -1.19 11.16 1.24
CA ARG A 157 -1.48 12.39 1.99
C ARG A 157 -0.94 12.36 3.43
N ALA A 158 -1.14 11.25 4.15
CA ALA A 158 -0.60 11.10 5.50
C ALA A 158 0.93 11.18 5.49
N SER A 159 1.56 10.54 4.50
CA SER A 159 3.01 10.54 4.32
C SER A 159 3.57 11.92 4.01
N GLU A 160 2.95 12.67 3.09
CA GLU A 160 3.35 14.03 2.73
C GLU A 160 3.24 14.98 3.93
N TYR A 161 2.15 14.88 4.69
CA TYR A 161 1.97 15.67 5.90
C TYR A 161 3.08 15.40 6.93
N LEU A 162 3.36 14.12 7.21
CA LEU A 162 4.39 13.73 8.18
C LEU A 162 5.80 14.11 7.71
N ALA A 163 6.06 14.01 6.41
CA ALA A 163 7.33 14.47 5.82
C ALA A 163 7.52 15.98 6.02
N ASN A 164 6.51 16.78 5.69
CA ASN A 164 6.55 18.23 5.85
C ASN A 164 6.69 18.65 7.33
N ARG A 165 6.02 17.94 8.25
CA ARG A 165 6.15 18.18 9.70
C ARG A 165 7.57 17.91 10.19
N ALA A 166 8.18 16.79 9.80
CA ALA A 166 9.55 16.46 10.17
C ALA A 166 10.57 17.48 9.62
N ASP A 167 10.39 17.92 8.38
CA ASP A 167 11.26 18.93 7.75
C ASP A 167 11.13 20.30 8.44
N ALA A 168 9.94 20.67 8.93
CA ALA A 168 9.72 21.90 9.68
C ALA A 168 10.33 21.87 11.10
N GLU A 169 10.38 20.69 11.73
CA GLU A 169 10.93 20.54 13.08
C GLU A 169 12.47 20.51 13.12
N GLN A 170 13.12 20.03 12.06
CA GLN A 170 14.57 19.85 12.00
C GLN A 170 15.41 21.14 12.16
N PRO A 171 15.06 22.29 11.55
CA PRO A 171 15.71 23.57 11.81
C PRO A 171 15.58 23.99 13.27
N SER A 172 14.40 23.81 13.87
CA SER A 172 14.12 24.21 15.24
C SER A 172 14.92 23.39 16.27
N GLN A 173 15.10 22.08 16.02
CA GLN A 173 15.92 21.22 16.88
C GLN A 173 17.40 21.56 16.77
N THR A 174 17.89 21.84 15.55
CA THR A 174 19.28 22.24 15.31
C THR A 174 19.61 23.55 16.02
N GLU A 175 18.70 24.52 15.99
CA GLU A 175 18.86 25.79 16.68
C GLU A 175 18.85 25.62 18.21
N ARG A 176 17.91 24.83 18.75
CA ARG A 176 17.89 24.50 20.19
C ARG A 176 19.17 23.79 20.64
N ALA A 177 19.66 22.85 19.85
CA ALA A 177 20.92 22.15 20.12
C ALA A 177 22.11 23.11 20.11
N ARG A 178 22.20 24.00 19.12
CA ARG A 178 23.24 25.05 19.07
C ARG A 178 23.19 25.97 20.29
N VAL A 179 22.00 26.44 20.67
CA VAL A 179 21.84 27.28 21.86
C VAL A 179 22.24 26.53 23.14
N ALA A 180 21.84 25.27 23.28
CA ALA A 180 22.25 24.44 24.42
C ALA A 180 23.77 24.20 24.47
N LEU A 181 24.40 23.98 23.30
CA LEU A 181 25.86 23.87 23.15
C LEU A 181 26.57 25.16 23.57
N THR A 182 26.10 26.32 23.12
CA THR A 182 26.68 27.62 23.50
C THR A 182 26.57 27.87 25.00
N ARG A 183 25.42 27.57 25.62
CA ARG A 183 25.26 27.68 27.09
C ARG A 183 26.18 26.72 27.84
N SER A 184 26.34 25.50 27.35
CA SER A 184 27.21 24.49 27.98
C SER A 184 28.68 24.89 27.89
N ALA A 185 29.12 25.45 26.75
CA ALA A 185 30.47 25.97 26.55
C ALA A 185 30.76 27.21 27.43
N SER A 186 29.75 28.02 27.74
CA SER A 186 29.87 29.13 28.71
C SER A 186 29.84 28.65 30.17
N GLY A 187 29.20 27.52 30.46
CA GLY A 187 29.10 26.94 31.80
C GLY A 187 30.26 26.03 32.23
N THR A 188 31.17 25.66 31.33
CA THR A 188 32.27 24.71 31.65
C THR A 188 33.48 25.36 32.33
N ARG A 189 33.42 26.64 32.74
CA ARG A 189 34.55 27.31 33.41
C ARG A 189 34.58 27.18 34.94
N ASP A 190 33.52 26.70 35.59
CA ASP A 190 33.47 26.57 37.06
C ASP A 190 32.66 25.33 37.52
N ALA A 191 33.06 24.12 37.14
CA ALA A 191 32.56 22.92 37.80
C ALA A 191 33.59 21.78 37.78
N LEU A 192 34.17 21.49 38.95
CA LEU A 192 34.94 20.27 39.22
C LEU A 192 34.05 19.03 38.98
N PRO A 193 34.59 17.93 38.41
CA PRO A 193 33.82 16.71 38.21
C PRO A 193 33.64 15.97 39.54
N ALA A 194 32.39 15.84 39.99
CA ALA A 194 32.02 14.88 41.02
C ALA A 194 31.86 13.49 40.37
N SER A 195 32.52 12.49 40.96
CA SER A 195 32.51 11.09 40.52
C SER A 195 31.11 10.45 40.59
N PRO A 196 30.81 9.46 39.72
CA PRO A 196 29.51 8.80 39.68
C PRO A 196 29.41 7.64 40.69
N PRO A 197 28.23 7.35 41.28
CA PRO A 197 27.97 6.07 41.91
C PRO A 197 27.53 5.02 40.87
N ALA A 198 27.98 3.79 41.13
CA ALA A 198 27.77 2.60 40.33
C ALA A 198 26.33 2.06 40.38
N SER A 199 25.85 1.50 39.25
CA SER A 199 24.65 0.65 39.19
C SER A 199 25.00 -0.69 38.56
N SER A 200 24.76 -1.78 39.29
CA SER A 200 24.89 -3.17 38.82
C SER A 200 23.61 -3.68 38.15
N PRO A 201 23.66 -4.76 37.34
CA PRO A 201 22.64 -5.14 36.36
C PRO A 201 21.78 -6.33 36.81
N THR A 202 20.59 -6.55 36.22
CA THR A 202 19.89 -7.85 36.03
C THR A 202 18.68 -7.62 35.08
N LEU A 203 18.64 -8.06 33.82
CA LEU A 203 18.38 -9.40 33.22
C LEU A 203 16.92 -9.88 33.31
N GLY A 204 16.27 -10.07 32.15
CA GLY A 204 14.92 -10.65 32.07
C GLY A 204 14.25 -10.60 30.69
N GLN A 205 14.87 -11.20 29.66
CA GLN A 205 14.17 -11.52 28.40
C GLN A 205 13.37 -12.82 28.56
N ARG A 206 12.13 -12.85 28.04
CA ARG A 206 11.46 -14.11 27.68
C ARG A 206 10.55 -13.92 26.48
N ALA A 207 10.84 -14.66 25.41
CA ALA A 207 10.06 -14.82 24.19
C ALA A 207 9.15 -16.05 24.29
N VAL A 208 8.00 -16.04 23.57
CA VAL A 208 7.19 -17.23 23.23
C VAL A 208 6.54 -17.03 21.84
N PRO A 209 6.39 -18.08 20.99
CA PRO A 209 6.33 -17.96 19.54
C PRO A 209 4.92 -18.08 18.90
N ILE A 210 4.93 -17.86 17.58
CA ILE A 210 3.85 -17.77 16.59
C ILE A 210 3.31 -19.16 16.18
N ARG A 211 2.00 -19.23 15.85
CA ARG A 211 1.32 -20.39 15.23
C ARG A 211 0.72 -19.98 13.86
N PRO A 212 0.79 -20.81 12.81
CA PRO A 212 0.28 -20.47 11.47
C PRO A 212 -1.22 -20.77 11.27
N PRO A 213 -1.89 -20.15 10.26
CA PRO A 213 -3.30 -20.36 9.96
C PRO A 213 -3.57 -21.50 8.96
N ALA A 214 -4.81 -21.99 8.96
CA ALA A 214 -5.34 -23.04 8.10
C ALA A 214 -6.07 -22.48 6.86
N GLU A 215 -6.18 -23.36 5.88
CA GLU A 215 -6.58 -23.26 4.47
C GLU A 215 -7.90 -22.55 4.14
N SER A 216 -7.89 -21.93 2.95
CA SER A 216 -9.00 -21.25 2.28
C SER A 216 -9.62 -22.18 1.23
N THR A 217 -10.94 -22.35 1.26
CA THR A 217 -11.72 -23.07 0.25
C THR A 217 -12.20 -22.14 -0.86
N ALA A 218 -11.90 -22.50 -2.11
CA ALA A 218 -12.33 -21.82 -3.33
C ALA A 218 -13.88 -21.81 -3.50
N ARG A 219 -14.40 -20.69 -4.02
CA ARG A 219 -15.83 -20.48 -4.31
C ARG A 219 -16.03 -20.38 -5.83
N THR A 220 -16.94 -21.18 -6.36
CA THR A 220 -17.38 -21.22 -7.77
C THR A 220 -17.98 -19.88 -8.22
N ALA A 221 -17.58 -19.38 -9.38
CA ALA A 221 -18.08 -18.15 -10.00
C ALA A 221 -19.51 -18.32 -10.57
N LEU A 222 -20.38 -17.36 -10.28
CA LEU A 222 -21.72 -17.17 -10.88
C LEU A 222 -21.59 -16.34 -12.18
N PRO A 223 -22.57 -16.40 -13.11
CA PRO A 223 -22.55 -15.59 -14.34
C PRO A 223 -22.55 -14.09 -14.04
N ALA A 224 -21.81 -13.33 -14.87
CA ALA A 224 -21.61 -11.89 -14.70
C ALA A 224 -22.87 -11.10 -15.13
N THR A 225 -23.56 -10.49 -14.17
CA THR A 225 -24.44 -9.35 -14.41
C THR A 225 -23.58 -8.07 -14.47
N CYS A 226 -23.93 -7.08 -15.30
CA CYS A 226 -23.31 -5.76 -15.17
C CYS A 226 -23.70 -5.20 -13.78
N PRO A 227 -22.77 -4.90 -12.85
CA PRO A 227 -23.16 -4.22 -11.63
C PRO A 227 -23.69 -2.85 -12.03
N SER A 228 -24.96 -2.60 -11.73
CA SER A 228 -25.58 -1.29 -11.96
C SER A 228 -24.80 -0.24 -11.17
N SER A 229 -24.23 0.74 -11.88
CA SER A 229 -23.68 1.96 -11.28
C SER A 229 -24.74 2.54 -10.34
N ALA A 230 -24.50 2.46 -9.03
CA ALA A 230 -25.38 3.09 -8.04
C ALA A 230 -25.49 4.59 -8.35
N PRO A 231 -26.68 5.21 -8.20
CA PRO A 231 -26.90 6.59 -8.63
C PRO A 231 -25.97 7.53 -7.87
N GLY A 232 -25.40 8.48 -8.62
CA GLY A 232 -24.40 9.44 -8.18
C GLY A 232 -24.77 10.20 -6.92
N ARG A 233 -23.71 10.57 -6.17
CA ARG A 233 -23.74 11.62 -5.15
C ARG A 233 -23.59 12.98 -5.78
#